data_AF-A0A429A4P3-F1
#
_entry.id   AF-A0A429A4P3-F1
#
_cell.length_a   1.000
_cell.length_b   1.000
_cell.length_c   1.000
_cell.angle_alpha   90.00
_cell.angle_beta   90.00
_cell.angle_gamma   90.00
#
_symmetry.space_group_name_H-M   'P 1'
#
loop_
_entity.id
_entity.type
_entity.pdbx_description
1 polymer ?
#
loop_
_entity_poly.entity_id
_entity_poly.type
_entity_poly.pdbx_seq_one_letter_code
_entity_poly.pdbx_strand_id
1 'polypeptide(L)'
;MTYGPMLADLLGLLSSGMPEGGLDGFRAAYPQARTRLVAQREEFDGSLQHALLIKDGDGATISLSWCADRALPWPLRGVHRAGEHLLLRVNGIETPVARAIACLDFIWDESALSDRLVADSLVREELAEAREPLGDTALQEAMDAFRRARGLLTGAATRAWMDRNRISHQELEELVALEAAVAALRSRVAAGRVEDWFAEHGAELDGDRLARAVFVTEPAVPDADGFLHAVERAFADGSARPGEVFATLHRGDLDGETAERIFGAVPGTIAGPFPVEGGHLLVKVLAVEPAVLDEAVRDLVERRIFGEWIEGRRNTAKIEWFWGVAERTAAGAGAPRERA
;
A
#
# COMPACT_ATOMS: atom_id res chain seq x y z
N MET A 1 14.75 47.02 -25.80
CA MET A 1 13.95 45.80 -25.99
C MET A 1 14.36 45.14 -27.32
N THR A 2 15.55 44.54 -27.36
CA THR A 2 16.25 44.23 -28.63
C THR A 2 16.14 42.75 -29.06
N TYR A 3 15.40 41.93 -28.31
CA TYR A 3 15.31 40.48 -28.52
C TYR A 3 13.93 39.95 -28.93
N GLY A 4 12.93 40.81 -29.14
CA GLY A 4 11.53 40.40 -29.36
C GLY A 4 11.34 39.39 -30.52
N PRO A 5 11.80 39.70 -31.75
CA PRO A 5 11.67 38.78 -32.90
C PRO A 5 12.47 37.49 -32.70
N MET A 6 13.69 37.62 -32.18
CA MET A 6 14.58 36.48 -31.92
C MET A 6 13.97 35.49 -30.90
N LEU A 7 13.36 36.00 -29.82
CA LEU A 7 12.73 35.16 -28.81
C LEU A 7 11.48 34.46 -29.35
N ALA A 8 10.71 35.11 -30.22
CA ALA A 8 9.54 34.50 -30.85
C ALA A 8 9.95 33.32 -31.75
N ASP A 9 10.99 33.50 -32.56
CA ASP A 9 11.52 32.44 -33.43
C ASP A 9 12.10 31.27 -32.62
N LEU A 10 12.73 31.56 -31.48
CA LEU A 10 13.22 30.53 -30.56
C LEU A 10 12.12 29.75 -29.87
N LEU A 11 11.04 30.42 -29.47
CA LEU A 11 9.86 29.74 -28.93
C LEU A 11 9.25 28.80 -29.97
N GLY A 12 9.10 29.27 -31.22
CA GLY A 12 8.63 28.45 -32.33
C GLY A 12 9.52 27.23 -32.58
N LEU A 13 10.84 27.41 -32.55
CA LEU A 13 11.82 26.34 -32.71
C LEU A 13 11.67 25.28 -31.61
N LEU A 14 11.59 25.70 -30.34
CA LEU A 14 11.48 24.77 -29.21
C LEU A 14 10.11 24.08 -29.15
N SER A 15 9.01 24.77 -29.50
CA SER A 15 7.67 24.17 -29.52
C SER A 15 7.45 23.18 -30.67
N SER A 16 8.38 23.10 -31.63
CA SER A 16 8.28 22.15 -32.75
C SER A 16 8.51 20.68 -32.34
N GLY A 17 9.05 20.43 -31.15
CA GLY A 17 9.40 19.10 -30.67
C GLY A 17 10.68 18.49 -31.29
N MET A 18 11.20 19.09 -32.37
CA MET A 18 12.45 18.67 -33.05
C MET A 18 13.36 19.88 -33.31
N PRO A 19 13.83 20.60 -32.27
CA PRO A 19 14.56 21.85 -32.43
C PRO A 19 15.93 21.69 -33.12
N GLU A 20 16.46 20.46 -33.21
CA GLU A 20 17.71 20.15 -33.90
C GLU A 20 17.65 20.51 -35.38
N GLY A 21 16.52 20.25 -36.05
CA GLY A 21 16.37 20.47 -37.49
C GLY A 21 16.27 21.94 -37.90
N GLY A 22 15.86 22.83 -36.99
CA GLY A 22 15.71 24.27 -37.27
C GLY A 22 16.84 25.15 -36.71
N LEU A 23 17.79 24.57 -35.97
CA LEU A 23 18.81 25.32 -35.24
C LEU A 23 19.77 26.06 -36.18
N ASP A 24 20.15 25.45 -37.31
CA ASP A 24 21.06 26.07 -38.27
C ASP A 24 20.41 27.23 -39.02
N GLY A 25 19.11 27.10 -39.37
CA GLY A 25 18.32 28.19 -39.93
C GLY A 25 18.20 29.36 -38.97
N PHE A 26 17.97 29.07 -37.68
CA PHE A 26 17.96 30.09 -36.64
C PHE A 26 19.32 30.80 -36.49
N ARG A 27 20.43 30.06 -36.47
CA ARG A 27 21.79 30.62 -36.38
C ARG A 27 22.14 31.49 -37.59
N ALA A 28 21.66 31.12 -38.78
CA ALA A 28 21.83 31.92 -39.99
C ALA A 28 21.04 33.23 -39.94
N ALA A 29 19.82 33.21 -39.38
CA ALA A 29 18.98 34.39 -39.21
C ALA A 29 19.50 35.33 -38.11
N TYR A 30 20.16 34.79 -37.08
CA TYR A 30 20.68 35.53 -35.93
C TYR A 30 22.15 35.18 -35.62
N PRO A 31 23.10 35.52 -36.52
CA PRO A 31 24.50 35.12 -36.39
C PRO A 31 25.21 35.71 -35.16
N GLN A 32 24.70 36.83 -34.65
CA GLN A 32 25.15 37.47 -33.42
C GLN A 32 24.75 36.70 -32.14
N ALA A 33 23.73 35.84 -32.21
CA ALA A 33 23.24 35.09 -31.06
C ALA A 33 24.07 33.82 -30.84
N ARG A 34 24.80 33.76 -29.74
CA ARG A 34 25.56 32.57 -29.35
C ARG A 34 24.63 31.57 -28.67
N THR A 35 24.17 30.57 -29.41
CA THR A 35 23.21 29.58 -28.91
C THR A 35 23.78 28.16 -28.82
N ARG A 36 23.38 27.46 -27.75
CA ARG A 36 23.67 26.03 -27.55
C ARG A 36 22.37 25.30 -27.21
N LEU A 37 22.04 24.30 -28.02
CA LEU A 37 20.98 23.34 -27.69
C LEU A 37 21.56 22.28 -26.75
N VAL A 38 20.83 22.01 -25.68
CA VAL A 38 21.12 20.93 -24.74
C VAL A 38 19.93 19.98 -24.78
N ALA A 39 20.21 18.68 -24.87
CA ALA A 39 19.21 17.64 -24.81
C ALA A 39 19.47 16.75 -23.60
N GLN A 40 18.42 16.41 -22.88
CA GLN A 40 18.46 15.44 -21.78
C GLN A 40 17.42 14.37 -22.04
N ARG A 41 17.81 13.11 -21.82
CA ARG A 41 16.91 11.97 -21.84
C ARG A 41 16.42 11.71 -20.43
N GLU A 42 15.12 11.60 -20.25
CA GLU A 42 14.51 11.21 -18.98
C GLU A 42 14.74 9.73 -18.70
N GLU A 43 15.15 9.40 -17.47
CA GLU A 43 15.44 8.03 -17.06
C GLU A 43 14.15 7.20 -16.88
N PHE A 44 13.04 7.85 -16.53
CA PHE A 44 11.77 7.19 -16.25
C PHE A 44 11.00 6.77 -17.51
N ASP A 45 10.88 7.64 -18.52
CA ASP A 45 10.08 7.39 -19.73
C ASP A 45 10.89 7.45 -21.04
N GLY A 46 12.21 7.70 -20.96
CA GLY A 46 13.08 7.79 -22.12
C GLY A 46 12.84 9.02 -23.00
N SER A 47 11.94 9.94 -22.62
CA SER A 47 11.60 11.12 -23.40
C SER A 47 12.81 12.05 -23.53
N LEU A 48 12.94 12.71 -24.68
CA LEU A 48 14.01 13.65 -24.96
C LEU A 48 13.48 15.08 -24.80
N GLN A 49 14.08 15.85 -23.91
CA GLN A 49 13.71 17.23 -23.66
C GLN A 49 14.85 18.15 -24.07
N HIS A 50 14.50 19.31 -24.64
CA HIS A 50 15.47 20.27 -25.14
C HIS A 50 15.38 21.60 -24.38
N ALA A 51 16.54 22.19 -24.17
CA ALA A 51 16.66 23.56 -23.71
C ALA A 51 17.68 24.31 -24.54
N LEU A 52 17.41 25.59 -24.76
CA LEU A 52 18.31 26.47 -25.48
C LEU A 52 18.99 27.43 -24.51
N LEU A 53 20.32 27.42 -24.55
CA LEU A 53 21.15 28.38 -23.84
C LEU A 53 21.58 29.49 -24.80
N ILE A 54 21.33 30.74 -24.43
CA ILE A 54 21.72 31.93 -25.18
C ILE A 54 22.76 32.67 -24.34
N LYS A 55 23.97 32.83 -24.87
CA LYS A 55 25.01 33.62 -24.22
C LYS A 55 24.92 35.07 -24.67
N ASP A 56 24.76 35.96 -23.72
CA ASP A 56 24.84 37.40 -23.95
C ASP A 56 26.29 37.89 -23.88
N GLY A 57 26.57 39.03 -24.52
CA GLY A 57 27.90 39.63 -24.63
C GLY A 57 28.56 39.95 -23.28
N ASP A 58 27.75 40.22 -22.25
CA ASP A 58 28.17 40.58 -20.89
C ASP A 58 28.41 39.37 -19.97
N GLY A 59 28.43 38.15 -20.53
CA GLY A 59 28.65 36.91 -19.77
C GLY A 59 27.39 36.33 -19.12
N ALA A 60 26.24 36.99 -19.25
CA ALA A 60 24.95 36.42 -18.85
C ALA A 60 24.56 35.25 -19.77
N THR A 61 23.89 34.24 -19.20
CA THR A 61 23.31 33.14 -19.96
C THR A 61 21.81 33.08 -19.70
N ILE A 62 21.02 33.13 -20.77
CA ILE A 62 19.57 32.95 -20.73
C ILE A 62 19.27 31.50 -21.09
N SER A 63 18.47 30.81 -20.27
CA SER A 63 17.96 29.47 -20.57
C SER A 63 16.50 29.57 -20.97
N LEU A 64 16.15 29.01 -22.12
CA LEU A 64 14.77 28.89 -22.59
C LEU A 64 14.45 27.40 -22.74
N SER A 65 13.36 26.97 -22.11
CA SER A 65 12.91 25.57 -22.15
C SER A 65 11.43 25.53 -22.50
N TRP A 66 11.06 24.57 -23.32
CA TRP A 66 9.67 24.28 -23.64
C TRP A 66 9.31 22.90 -23.10
N CYS A 67 8.09 22.76 -22.62
CA CYS A 67 7.55 21.49 -22.16
C CYS A 67 6.06 21.44 -22.48
N ALA A 68 5.52 20.24 -22.63
CA ALA A 68 4.08 20.06 -22.79
C ALA A 68 3.33 20.52 -21.52
N ASP A 69 2.03 20.76 -21.65
CA ASP A 69 1.11 21.39 -20.67
C ASP A 69 1.04 20.70 -19.27
N ARG A 70 1.73 19.58 -19.09
CA ARG A 70 1.78 18.80 -17.84
C ARG A 70 3.18 18.34 -17.44
N ALA A 71 4.22 18.75 -18.16
CA ALA A 71 5.58 18.38 -17.87
C ALA A 71 6.33 19.54 -17.21
N LEU A 72 7.31 19.26 -16.35
CA LEU A 72 8.09 20.32 -15.69
C LEU A 72 9.10 20.93 -16.68
N PRO A 73 9.30 22.26 -16.73
CA PRO A 73 10.40 22.85 -17.47
C PRO A 73 11.75 22.40 -16.91
N TRP A 74 12.76 22.19 -17.77
CA TRP A 74 14.10 21.73 -17.39
C TRP A 74 14.73 22.46 -16.19
N PRO A 75 14.67 23.80 -16.05
CA PRO A 75 15.23 24.51 -14.89
C PRO A 75 14.57 24.17 -13.54
N LEU A 76 13.40 23.53 -13.56
CA LEU A 76 12.66 23.08 -12.37
C LEU A 76 12.82 21.57 -12.13
N ARG A 77 13.45 20.83 -13.05
CA ARG A 77 13.75 19.40 -12.87
C ARG A 77 15.03 19.27 -12.07
N GLY A 78 14.92 18.73 -10.84
CA GLY A 78 15.96 18.75 -9.82
C GLY A 78 15.73 19.81 -8.73
N VAL A 79 14.79 20.74 -8.93
CA VAL A 79 14.20 21.53 -7.85
C VAL A 79 13.13 20.68 -7.19
N HIS A 80 13.56 19.63 -6.50
CA HIS A 80 12.72 19.04 -5.47
C HIS A 80 12.45 20.15 -4.45
N ARG A 81 11.20 20.31 -3.98
CA ARG A 81 10.98 21.16 -2.81
C ARG A 81 11.92 20.65 -1.73
N ALA A 82 12.62 21.53 -0.99
CA ALA A 82 13.57 21.09 0.02
C ALA A 82 12.97 20.08 1.04
N GLY A 83 11.63 20.08 1.19
CA GLY A 83 10.88 19.10 1.98
C GLY A 83 10.57 17.75 1.32
N GLU A 84 10.69 17.59 0.00
CA GLU A 84 10.38 16.32 -0.71
C GLU A 84 11.41 15.22 -0.45
N HIS A 85 12.62 15.59 -0.02
CA HIS A 85 13.62 14.65 0.43
C HIS A 85 13.61 14.43 1.94
N LEU A 86 12.71 15.08 2.69
CA LEU A 86 12.62 15.00 4.14
C LEU A 86 11.39 14.19 4.52
N LEU A 87 11.60 13.07 5.23
CA LEU A 87 10.50 12.27 5.73
C LEU A 87 9.83 12.94 6.94
N LEU A 88 10.64 13.41 7.89
CA LEU A 88 10.15 13.97 9.15
C LEU A 88 11.16 14.91 9.77
N ARG A 89 10.70 15.74 10.72
CA ARG A 89 11.55 16.62 11.52
C ARG A 89 11.20 16.48 13.00
N VAL A 90 12.21 16.23 13.83
CA VAL A 90 12.04 16.15 15.30
C VAL A 90 12.94 17.20 15.92
N ASN A 91 12.34 18.16 16.64
CA ASN A 91 13.07 19.23 17.35
C ASN A 91 14.06 20.00 16.45
N GLY A 92 13.69 20.25 15.19
CA GLY A 92 14.53 20.95 14.22
C GLY A 92 15.56 20.06 13.50
N ILE A 93 15.67 18.78 13.86
CA ILE A 93 16.51 17.81 13.16
C ILE A 93 15.69 17.19 12.04
N GLU A 94 16.09 17.45 10.80
CA GLU A 94 15.44 16.93 9.60
C GLU A 94 15.99 15.53 9.27
N THR A 95 15.09 14.60 8.96
CA THR A 95 15.41 13.23 8.56
C THR A 95 15.15 13.06 7.07
N PRO A 96 16.19 12.86 6.25
CA PRO A 96 16.00 12.58 4.84
C PRO A 96 15.29 11.24 4.61
N VAL A 97 14.50 11.13 3.53
CA VAL A 97 13.84 9.88 3.10
C VAL A 97 14.87 8.76 2.95
N ALA A 98 16.03 9.02 2.34
CA ALA A 98 17.11 8.04 2.22
C ALA A 98 17.62 7.53 3.58
N ARG A 99 17.73 8.41 4.59
CA ARG A 99 18.13 8.03 5.95
C ARG A 99 17.02 7.23 6.63
N ALA A 100 15.77 7.63 6.45
CA ALA A 100 14.65 6.89 7.00
C ALA A 100 14.54 5.49 6.41
N ILE A 101 14.67 5.34 5.10
CA ILE A 101 14.72 4.04 4.42
C ILE A 101 15.86 3.19 4.98
N ALA A 102 17.06 3.75 5.16
CA ALA A 102 18.17 3.03 5.80
C ALA A 102 17.88 2.62 7.26
N CYS A 103 17.09 3.39 8.00
CA CYS A 103 16.60 2.99 9.33
C CYS A 103 15.47 1.94 9.27
N LEU A 104 14.76 1.85 8.14
CA LEU A 104 13.73 0.85 7.87
C LEU A 104 14.33 -0.48 7.34
N ASP A 105 15.65 -0.57 7.12
CA ASP A 105 16.33 -1.80 6.69
C ASP A 105 16.02 -3.02 7.60
N PHE A 106 15.78 -2.80 8.90
CA PHE A 106 15.37 -3.87 9.83
C PHE A 106 13.90 -4.30 9.61
N ILE A 107 13.03 -3.38 9.21
CA ILE A 107 11.62 -3.68 8.90
C ILE A 107 11.51 -4.39 7.55
N TRP A 108 12.53 -4.27 6.68
CA TRP A 108 12.62 -5.04 5.44
C TRP A 108 12.88 -6.54 5.67
N ASP A 109 13.45 -6.92 6.82
CA ASP A 109 13.60 -8.33 7.21
C ASP A 109 12.23 -8.96 7.56
N GLU A 110 11.21 -8.15 7.88
CA GLU A 110 9.82 -8.59 8.00
C GLU A 110 9.15 -8.52 6.63
N SER A 111 9.05 -9.67 5.95
CA SER A 111 8.54 -9.78 4.57
C SER A 111 7.22 -9.05 4.31
N ALA A 112 6.40 -8.82 5.34
CA ALA A 112 5.07 -8.24 5.27
C ALA A 112 5.00 -6.87 4.59
N LEU A 113 5.96 -5.95 4.82
CA LEU A 113 5.92 -4.63 4.18
C LEU A 113 6.25 -4.72 2.68
N SER A 114 7.30 -5.47 2.34
CA SER A 114 7.71 -5.74 0.96
C SER A 114 6.61 -6.45 0.17
N ASP A 115 6.00 -7.47 0.78
CA ASP A 115 4.88 -8.22 0.23
C ASP A 115 3.68 -7.30 -0.05
N ARG A 116 3.37 -6.39 0.89
CA ARG A 116 2.31 -5.40 0.73
C ARG A 116 2.57 -4.40 -0.39
N LEU A 117 3.81 -3.92 -0.53
CA LEU A 117 4.18 -2.97 -1.59
C LEU A 117 4.13 -3.62 -2.98
N VAL A 118 4.56 -4.88 -3.09
CA VAL A 118 4.45 -5.65 -4.34
C VAL A 118 2.98 -5.89 -4.67
N ALA A 119 2.17 -6.34 -3.70
CA ALA A 119 0.74 -6.55 -3.90
C ALA A 119 0.03 -5.26 -4.35
N ASP A 120 0.28 -4.12 -3.70
CA ASP A 120 -0.28 -2.83 -4.10
C ASP A 120 0.12 -2.46 -5.54
N SER A 121 1.38 -2.70 -5.92
CA SER A 121 1.87 -2.42 -7.28
C SER A 121 1.17 -3.28 -8.34
N LEU A 122 1.02 -4.59 -8.08
CA LEU A 122 0.32 -5.53 -8.98
C LEU A 122 -1.16 -5.17 -9.12
N VAL A 123 -1.81 -4.76 -8.02
CA VAL A 123 -3.20 -4.31 -8.05
C VAL A 123 -3.33 -3.01 -8.86
N ARG A 124 -2.42 -2.05 -8.70
CA ARG A 124 -2.44 -0.80 -9.46
C ARG A 124 -2.24 -1.02 -10.96
N GLU A 125 -1.36 -1.93 -11.34
CA GLU A 125 -1.15 -2.33 -12.73
C GLU A 125 -2.48 -2.80 -13.35
N GLU A 126 -3.16 -3.74 -12.71
CA GLU A 126 -4.43 -4.31 -13.19
C GLU A 126 -5.58 -3.29 -13.20
N LEU A 127 -5.58 -2.34 -12.26
CA LEU A 127 -6.54 -1.25 -12.24
C LEU A 127 -6.23 -0.15 -13.27
N ALA A 128 -4.97 0.07 -13.63
CA ALA A 128 -4.60 1.05 -14.64
C ALA A 128 -5.14 0.68 -16.03
N GLU A 129 -5.23 -0.62 -16.34
CA GLU A 129 -5.78 -1.13 -17.60
C GLU A 129 -7.32 -1.04 -17.68
N ALA A 130 -8.01 -0.88 -16.55
CA ALA A 130 -9.46 -1.02 -16.43
C ALA A 130 -10.20 0.22 -15.86
N ARG A 131 -9.57 1.41 -15.88
CA ARG A 131 -10.10 2.62 -15.23
C ARG A 131 -11.28 3.24 -16.00
N GLU A 132 -12.48 2.74 -15.73
CA GLU A 132 -13.69 3.57 -15.84
C GLU A 132 -13.92 4.30 -14.51
N PRO A 133 -14.13 5.64 -14.51
CA PRO A 133 -14.48 6.37 -13.29
C PRO A 133 -15.77 5.81 -12.69
N LEU A 134 -15.80 5.68 -11.35
CA LEU A 134 -17.06 5.39 -10.65
C LEU A 134 -18.03 6.55 -10.90
N GLY A 135 -19.26 6.22 -11.29
CA GLY A 135 -20.35 7.21 -11.32
C GLY A 135 -20.73 7.67 -9.91
N ASP A 136 -21.34 8.84 -9.80
CA ASP A 136 -21.68 9.50 -8.52
C ASP A 136 -22.43 8.57 -7.54
N THR A 137 -23.40 7.80 -8.02
CA THR A 137 -24.15 6.84 -7.19
C THR A 137 -23.24 5.77 -6.60
N ALA A 138 -22.35 5.18 -7.41
CA ALA A 138 -21.44 4.14 -6.97
C ALA A 138 -20.37 4.69 -6.01
N LEU A 139 -19.91 5.92 -6.23
CA LEU A 139 -19.00 6.61 -5.32
C LEU A 139 -19.67 6.87 -3.96
N GLN A 140 -20.94 7.28 -3.96
CA GLN A 140 -21.69 7.50 -2.72
C GLN A 140 -21.90 6.21 -1.93
N GLU A 141 -22.24 5.11 -2.60
CA GLU A 141 -22.38 3.79 -1.96
C GLU A 141 -21.04 3.31 -1.36
N ALA A 142 -19.94 3.49 -2.10
CA ALA A 142 -18.60 3.20 -1.63
C ALA A 142 -18.20 4.08 -0.43
N MET A 143 -18.55 5.37 -0.45
CA MET A 143 -18.32 6.30 0.66
C MET A 143 -19.06 5.86 1.92
N ASP A 144 -20.31 5.41 1.78
CA ASP A 144 -21.10 4.93 2.91
C ASP A 144 -20.57 3.60 3.46
N ALA A 145 -20.12 2.69 2.59
CA ALA A 145 -19.43 1.47 3.01
C ALA A 145 -18.12 1.77 3.75
N PHE A 146 -17.28 2.66 3.20
CA PHE A 146 -16.04 3.14 3.81
C PHE A 146 -16.29 3.70 5.22
N ARG A 147 -17.35 4.52 5.36
CA ARG A 147 -17.74 5.11 6.63
C ARG A 147 -18.25 4.07 7.63
N ARG A 148 -19.09 3.12 7.20
CA ARG A 148 -19.59 2.04 8.06
C ARG A 148 -18.45 1.18 8.60
N ALA A 149 -17.53 0.75 7.73
CA ALA A 149 -16.37 -0.06 8.11
C ALA A 149 -15.47 0.61 9.15
N ARG A 150 -15.48 1.94 9.23
CA ARG A 150 -14.63 2.74 10.12
C ARG A 150 -15.41 3.41 11.26
N GLY A 151 -16.69 3.09 11.44
CA GLY A 151 -17.55 3.71 12.45
C GLY A 151 -17.79 5.22 12.27
N LEU A 152 -17.61 5.76 11.05
CA LEU A 152 -17.74 7.18 10.72
C LEU A 152 -19.21 7.53 10.40
N LEU A 153 -20.09 7.23 11.34
CA LEU A 153 -21.55 7.26 11.14
C LEU A 153 -22.11 8.69 11.02
N THR A 154 -21.35 9.72 11.37
CA THR A 154 -21.77 11.13 11.28
C THR A 154 -20.82 11.95 10.42
N GLY A 155 -21.31 13.01 9.78
CA GLY A 155 -20.45 13.92 9.02
C GLY A 155 -19.38 14.60 9.89
N ALA A 156 -19.66 14.81 11.18
CA ALA A 156 -18.66 15.31 12.13
C ALA A 156 -17.55 14.30 12.40
N ALA A 157 -17.88 13.01 12.54
CA ALA A 157 -16.89 11.94 12.68
C ALA A 157 -16.03 11.80 11.42
N THR A 158 -16.63 11.88 10.23
CA THR A 158 -15.89 11.85 8.96
C THR A 158 -14.92 13.04 8.84
N ARG A 159 -15.38 14.26 9.13
CA ARG A 159 -14.49 15.45 9.11
C ARG A 159 -13.35 15.34 10.11
N ALA A 160 -13.64 14.91 11.35
CA ALA A 160 -12.60 14.70 12.34
C ALA A 160 -11.60 13.60 11.92
N TRP A 161 -12.07 12.57 11.22
CA TRP A 161 -11.19 11.56 10.64
C TRP A 161 -10.33 12.14 9.51
N MET A 162 -10.90 12.93 8.60
CA MET A 162 -10.14 13.64 7.56
C MET A 162 -9.08 14.57 8.16
N ASP A 163 -9.42 15.35 9.17
CA ASP A 163 -8.50 16.27 9.86
C ASP A 163 -7.34 15.53 10.53
N ARG A 164 -7.62 14.39 11.18
CA ARG A 164 -6.60 13.53 11.78
C ARG A 164 -5.66 12.92 10.74
N ASN A 165 -6.20 12.53 9.58
CA ASN A 165 -5.44 11.94 8.49
C ASN A 165 -4.84 12.98 7.53
N ARG A 166 -5.13 14.28 7.74
CA ARG A 166 -4.66 15.41 6.93
C ARG A 166 -5.04 15.29 5.45
N ILE A 167 -6.20 14.72 5.15
CA ILE A 167 -6.70 14.60 3.78
C ILE A 167 -7.87 15.54 3.51
N SER A 168 -7.91 16.07 2.31
CA SER A 168 -9.02 16.84 1.75
C SER A 168 -10.19 15.94 1.36
N HIS A 169 -11.32 16.56 1.02
CA HIS A 169 -12.50 15.81 0.56
C HIS A 169 -12.24 15.09 -0.77
N GLN A 170 -11.53 15.75 -1.69
CA GLN A 170 -11.15 15.15 -2.96
C GLN A 170 -10.24 13.93 -2.75
N GLU A 171 -9.23 14.03 -1.88
CA GLU A 171 -8.36 12.89 -1.55
C GLU A 171 -9.12 11.75 -0.87
N LEU A 172 -10.17 12.07 -0.09
CA LEU A 172 -11.07 11.06 0.45
C LEU A 172 -11.86 10.34 -0.66
N GLU A 173 -12.42 11.07 -1.63
CA GLU A 173 -13.10 10.47 -2.79
C GLU A 173 -12.16 9.58 -3.60
N GLU A 174 -10.93 10.03 -3.85
CA GLU A 174 -9.90 9.26 -4.56
C GLU A 174 -9.53 7.97 -3.79
N LEU A 175 -9.39 8.05 -2.47
CA LEU A 175 -9.15 6.90 -1.61
C LEU A 175 -10.32 5.90 -1.66
N VAL A 176 -11.55 6.39 -1.55
CA VAL A 176 -12.77 5.56 -1.59
C VAL A 176 -12.93 4.91 -2.96
N ALA A 177 -12.68 5.65 -4.03
CA ALA A 177 -12.73 5.12 -5.39
C ALA A 177 -11.69 4.01 -5.60
N LEU A 178 -10.48 4.18 -5.06
CA LEU A 178 -9.46 3.15 -5.08
C LEU A 178 -9.90 1.90 -4.30
N GLU A 179 -10.40 2.05 -3.07
CA GLU A 179 -10.89 0.91 -2.27
C GLU A 179 -12.02 0.14 -2.98
N ALA A 180 -12.95 0.87 -3.60
CA ALA A 180 -14.04 0.27 -4.38
C ALA A 180 -13.53 -0.45 -5.63
N ALA A 181 -12.55 0.12 -6.34
CA ALA A 181 -11.94 -0.52 -7.51
C ALA A 181 -11.21 -1.82 -7.12
N VAL A 182 -10.50 -1.84 -6.00
CA VAL A 182 -9.86 -3.05 -5.46
C VAL A 182 -10.91 -4.11 -5.09
N ALA A 183 -12.01 -3.70 -4.45
CA ALA A 183 -13.11 -4.61 -4.12
C ALA A 183 -13.74 -5.21 -5.38
N ALA A 184 -14.01 -4.39 -6.40
CA ALA A 184 -14.55 -4.85 -7.68
C ALA A 184 -13.60 -5.81 -8.41
N LEU A 185 -12.29 -5.52 -8.39
CA LEU A 185 -11.27 -6.42 -8.92
C LEU A 185 -11.28 -7.77 -8.20
N ARG A 186 -11.35 -7.75 -6.85
CA ARG A 186 -11.44 -8.96 -6.04
C ARG A 186 -12.65 -9.81 -6.42
N SER A 187 -13.85 -9.22 -6.46
CA SER A 187 -15.06 -9.97 -6.81
C SER A 187 -15.00 -10.51 -8.24
N ARG A 188 -14.39 -9.77 -9.19
CA ARG A 188 -14.15 -10.26 -10.56
C ARG A 188 -13.18 -11.43 -10.61
N VAL A 189 -12.09 -11.40 -9.83
CA VAL A 189 -11.10 -12.49 -9.72
C VAL A 189 -11.71 -13.74 -9.08
N ALA A 190 -12.60 -13.56 -8.10
CA ALA A 190 -13.28 -14.65 -7.42
C ALA A 190 -14.53 -15.17 -8.15
N ALA A 191 -15.05 -14.42 -9.13
CA ALA A 191 -16.27 -14.77 -9.85
C ALA A 191 -16.20 -16.18 -10.45
N GLY A 192 -17.19 -17.00 -10.12
CA GLY A 192 -17.28 -18.39 -10.57
C GLY A 192 -16.29 -19.37 -9.92
N ARG A 193 -15.50 -18.94 -8.94
CA ARG A 193 -14.56 -19.78 -8.17
C ARG A 193 -14.95 -19.96 -6.71
N VAL A 194 -15.86 -19.14 -6.18
CA VAL A 194 -16.21 -19.12 -4.76
C VAL A 194 -16.75 -20.47 -4.28
N GLU A 195 -17.71 -21.03 -4.99
CA GLU A 195 -18.36 -22.29 -4.61
C GLU A 195 -17.39 -23.47 -4.65
N ASP A 196 -16.57 -23.58 -5.69
CA ASP A 196 -15.58 -24.64 -5.85
C ASP A 196 -14.47 -24.53 -4.79
N TRP A 197 -13.97 -23.31 -4.57
CA TRP A 197 -12.96 -23.06 -3.54
C TRP A 197 -13.48 -23.41 -2.15
N PHE A 198 -14.73 -23.03 -1.84
CA PHE A 198 -15.37 -23.36 -0.57
C PHE A 198 -15.59 -24.87 -0.41
N ALA A 199 -15.93 -25.59 -1.48
CA ALA A 199 -16.07 -27.05 -1.43
C ALA A 199 -14.73 -27.75 -1.12
N GLU A 200 -13.62 -27.20 -1.60
CA GLU A 200 -12.28 -27.75 -1.38
C GLU A 200 -11.67 -27.35 -0.03
N HIS A 201 -11.84 -26.09 0.38
CA HIS A 201 -11.17 -25.49 1.55
C HIS A 201 -12.12 -25.12 2.70
N GLY A 202 -13.42 -25.41 2.60
CA GLY A 202 -14.43 -24.94 3.55
C GLY A 202 -14.19 -25.35 5.00
N ALA A 203 -13.56 -26.51 5.23
CA ALA A 203 -13.19 -26.96 6.57
C ALA A 203 -12.12 -26.07 7.25
N GLU A 204 -11.32 -25.36 6.46
CA GLU A 204 -10.37 -24.36 6.98
C GLU A 204 -11.09 -23.09 7.47
N LEU A 205 -12.32 -22.87 7.03
CA LEU A 205 -13.13 -21.73 7.42
C LEU A 205 -14.03 -22.01 8.62
N ASP A 206 -14.02 -23.24 9.16
CA ASP A 206 -14.72 -23.57 10.41
C ASP A 206 -14.39 -22.52 11.48
N GLY A 207 -15.43 -22.02 12.13
CA GLY A 207 -15.34 -20.91 13.07
C GLY A 207 -15.51 -21.37 14.51
N ASP A 208 -14.57 -20.98 15.37
CA ASP A 208 -14.67 -21.17 16.81
C ASP A 208 -15.03 -19.88 17.51
N ARG A 209 -16.20 -19.86 18.16
CA ARG A 209 -16.54 -18.81 19.11
C ARG A 209 -15.89 -19.14 20.44
N LEU A 210 -15.10 -18.22 20.96
CA LEU A 210 -14.27 -18.48 22.12
C LEU A 210 -14.14 -17.27 23.05
N ALA A 211 -13.72 -17.55 24.28
CA ALA A 211 -13.18 -16.54 25.18
C ALA A 211 -11.66 -16.71 25.26
N ARG A 212 -10.89 -15.61 25.22
CA ARG A 212 -9.43 -15.62 25.22
C ARG A 212 -8.83 -14.60 26.19
N ALA A 213 -7.62 -14.88 26.64
CA ALA A 213 -6.78 -13.92 27.33
C ALA A 213 -5.29 -14.23 27.12
N VAL A 214 -4.48 -13.18 27.02
CA VAL A 214 -3.01 -13.28 26.92
C VAL A 214 -2.40 -12.90 28.26
N PHE A 215 -1.69 -13.86 28.86
CA PHE A 215 -1.02 -13.71 30.15
C PHE A 215 0.45 -13.36 29.94
N VAL A 216 1.01 -12.51 30.80
CA VAL A 216 2.40 -12.05 30.71
C VAL A 216 3.38 -13.20 30.94
N THR A 217 3.06 -14.11 31.85
CA THR A 217 3.80 -15.34 32.15
C THR A 217 2.90 -16.56 31.92
N GLU A 218 3.49 -17.76 31.88
CA GLU A 218 2.71 -18.98 31.72
C GLU A 218 1.71 -19.15 32.88
N PRO A 219 0.39 -19.16 32.61
CA PRO A 219 -0.63 -19.26 33.64
C PRO A 219 -0.90 -20.72 34.01
N ALA A 220 -1.29 -20.95 35.26
CA ALA A 220 -1.99 -22.20 35.59
C ALA A 220 -3.35 -22.21 34.88
N VAL A 221 -3.71 -23.35 34.27
CA VAL A 221 -5.01 -23.51 33.61
C VAL A 221 -6.11 -23.54 34.68
N PRO A 222 -7.04 -22.57 34.71
CA PRO A 222 -8.12 -22.56 35.69
C PRO A 222 -9.17 -23.63 35.35
N ASP A 223 -10.13 -23.81 36.25
CA ASP A 223 -11.36 -24.54 35.90
C ASP A 223 -12.12 -23.80 34.80
N ALA A 224 -12.79 -24.56 33.93
CA ALA A 224 -13.57 -24.04 32.81
C ALA A 224 -14.58 -22.97 33.25
N ASP A 225 -15.33 -23.21 34.33
CA ASP A 225 -16.35 -22.28 34.82
C ASP A 225 -15.73 -21.03 35.46
N GLY A 226 -14.51 -21.17 35.98
CA GLY A 226 -13.72 -20.08 36.55
C GLY A 226 -12.95 -19.22 35.54
N PHE A 227 -12.96 -19.56 34.25
CA PHE A 227 -12.11 -18.91 33.23
C PHE A 227 -12.25 -17.38 33.23
N LEU A 228 -13.47 -16.85 33.10
CA LEU A 228 -13.68 -15.40 33.01
C LEU A 228 -13.26 -14.67 34.29
N HIS A 229 -13.48 -15.30 35.45
CA HIS A 229 -13.04 -14.73 36.72
C HIS A 229 -11.51 -14.74 36.86
N ALA A 230 -10.83 -15.78 36.35
CA ALA A 230 -9.38 -15.83 36.29
C ALA A 230 -8.82 -14.72 35.36
N VAL A 231 -9.45 -14.50 34.20
CA VAL A 231 -9.10 -13.41 33.28
C VAL A 231 -9.31 -12.04 33.91
N GLU A 232 -10.45 -11.81 34.57
CA GLU A 232 -10.75 -10.56 35.29
C GLU A 232 -9.69 -10.25 36.35
N ARG A 233 -9.37 -11.23 37.20
CA ARG A 233 -8.34 -11.08 38.23
C ARG A 233 -6.98 -10.78 37.64
N ALA A 234 -6.58 -11.54 36.62
CA ALA A 234 -5.28 -11.36 35.97
C ALA A 234 -5.16 -10.00 35.28
N PHE A 235 -6.25 -9.50 34.73
CA PHE A 235 -6.26 -8.14 34.18
C PHE A 235 -6.15 -7.09 35.28
N ALA A 236 -6.88 -7.27 36.39
CA ALA A 236 -6.85 -6.34 37.52
C ALA A 236 -5.49 -6.27 38.23
N ASP A 237 -4.75 -7.38 38.30
CA ASP A 237 -3.41 -7.44 38.91
C ASP A 237 -2.26 -7.20 37.91
N GLY A 238 -2.58 -7.01 36.62
CA GLY A 238 -1.62 -6.71 35.56
C GLY A 238 -0.87 -7.92 35.00
N SER A 239 -1.23 -9.15 35.40
CA SER A 239 -0.67 -10.39 34.84
C SER A 239 -1.31 -10.83 33.52
N ALA A 240 -2.42 -10.20 33.10
CA ALA A 240 -2.98 -10.32 31.76
C ALA A 240 -2.90 -8.99 30.99
N ARG A 241 -2.70 -9.11 29.68
CA ARG A 241 -2.66 -7.96 28.76
C ARG A 241 -4.09 -7.48 28.45
N PRO A 242 -4.28 -6.16 28.20
CA PRO A 242 -5.52 -5.66 27.62
C PRO A 242 -5.79 -6.30 26.26
N GLY A 243 -7.04 -6.68 26.00
CA GLY A 243 -7.42 -7.31 24.74
C GLY A 243 -8.91 -7.64 24.64
N GLU A 244 -9.30 -8.12 23.47
CA GLU A 244 -10.65 -8.63 23.23
C GLU A 244 -10.81 -10.01 23.85
N VAL A 245 -11.74 -10.12 24.81
CA VAL A 245 -12.02 -11.37 25.52
C VAL A 245 -12.83 -12.34 24.67
N PHE A 246 -13.83 -11.88 23.92
CA PHE A 246 -14.65 -12.76 23.08
C PHE A 246 -14.31 -12.57 21.61
N ALA A 247 -13.97 -13.64 20.91
CA ALA A 247 -13.58 -13.58 19.52
C ALA A 247 -14.10 -14.79 18.74
N THR A 248 -14.13 -14.65 17.41
CA THR A 248 -14.27 -15.75 16.47
C THR A 248 -12.92 -15.98 15.80
N LEU A 249 -12.44 -17.21 15.79
CA LEU A 249 -11.23 -17.61 15.05
C LEU A 249 -11.60 -18.62 13.97
N HIS A 250 -10.97 -18.56 12.80
CA HIS A 250 -11.09 -19.59 11.78
C HIS A 250 -9.92 -20.57 11.87
N ARG A 251 -10.19 -21.84 11.56
CA ARG A 251 -9.17 -22.91 11.62
C ARG A 251 -7.93 -22.57 10.82
N GLY A 252 -8.09 -22.03 9.61
CA GLY A 252 -7.01 -21.65 8.71
C GLY A 252 -6.26 -20.35 9.08
N ASP A 253 -6.62 -19.70 10.18
CA ASP A 253 -5.87 -18.55 10.73
C ASP A 253 -4.81 -18.97 11.78
N LEU A 254 -4.83 -20.24 12.18
CA LEU A 254 -3.97 -20.80 13.23
C LEU A 254 -2.92 -21.73 12.63
N ASP A 255 -1.79 -21.88 13.33
CA ASP A 255 -0.85 -22.96 13.01
C ASP A 255 -1.49 -24.34 13.29
N GLY A 256 -0.97 -25.39 12.64
CA GLY A 256 -1.59 -26.71 12.68
C GLY A 256 -1.76 -27.29 14.09
N GLU A 257 -0.76 -27.12 14.96
CA GLU A 257 -0.82 -27.63 16.33
C GLU A 257 -1.87 -26.89 17.17
N THR A 258 -1.87 -25.56 17.10
CA THR A 258 -2.86 -24.72 17.80
C THR A 258 -4.27 -24.99 17.28
N ALA A 259 -4.44 -25.11 15.96
CA ALA A 259 -5.71 -25.39 15.32
C ALA A 259 -6.29 -26.73 15.79
N GLU A 260 -5.49 -27.80 15.78
CA GLU A 260 -5.92 -29.13 16.26
C GLU A 260 -6.35 -29.09 17.73
N ARG A 261 -5.59 -28.39 18.58
CA ARG A 261 -5.88 -28.30 20.01
C ARG A 261 -7.13 -27.48 20.32
N ILE A 262 -7.39 -26.41 19.56
CA ILE A 262 -8.57 -25.56 19.76
C ILE A 262 -9.82 -26.23 19.18
N PHE A 263 -9.80 -26.58 17.89
CA PHE A 263 -10.96 -27.11 17.20
C PHE A 263 -11.25 -28.59 17.51
N GLY A 264 -10.27 -29.32 18.06
CA GLY A 264 -10.47 -30.66 18.62
C GLY A 264 -11.00 -30.64 20.05
N ALA A 265 -11.05 -29.48 20.71
CA ALA A 265 -11.53 -29.36 22.07
C ALA A 265 -13.05 -29.47 22.14
N VAL A 266 -13.56 -30.02 23.25
CA VAL A 266 -15.00 -30.05 23.51
C VAL A 266 -15.45 -28.64 23.91
N PRO A 267 -16.53 -28.09 23.34
CA PRO A 267 -17.10 -26.82 23.79
C PRO A 267 -17.30 -26.79 25.30
N GLY A 268 -16.87 -25.69 25.92
CA GLY A 268 -16.80 -25.49 27.35
C GLY A 268 -15.41 -25.75 27.95
N THR A 269 -14.48 -26.39 27.25
CA THR A 269 -13.13 -26.68 27.76
C THR A 269 -12.12 -25.56 27.45
N ILE A 270 -11.00 -25.56 28.17
CA ILE A 270 -9.91 -24.60 27.98
C ILE A 270 -8.77 -25.29 27.23
N ALA A 271 -8.32 -24.66 26.15
CA ALA A 271 -7.14 -25.00 25.38
C ALA A 271 -5.99 -24.03 25.69
N GLY A 272 -4.76 -24.53 25.58
CA GLY A 272 -3.53 -23.80 25.92
C GLY A 272 -2.87 -24.28 27.22
N PRO A 273 -1.93 -23.51 27.78
CA PRO A 273 -1.40 -22.25 27.26
C PRO A 273 -0.67 -22.44 25.93
N PHE A 274 -0.83 -21.48 25.02
CA PHE A 274 -0.09 -21.40 23.74
C PHE A 274 0.93 -20.27 23.83
N PRO A 275 2.21 -20.49 23.46
CA PRO A 275 3.18 -19.42 23.39
C PRO A 275 2.79 -18.45 22.28
N VAL A 276 2.65 -17.16 22.60
CA VAL A 276 2.36 -16.10 21.63
C VAL A 276 3.30 -14.93 21.83
N GLU A 277 3.36 -14.01 20.87
CA GLU A 277 4.17 -12.82 21.02
C GLU A 277 3.77 -12.04 22.28
N GLY A 278 4.72 -11.90 23.20
CA GLY A 278 4.53 -11.15 24.43
C GLY A 278 3.78 -11.89 25.56
N GLY A 279 3.55 -13.21 25.47
CA GLY A 279 2.95 -13.94 26.56
C GLY A 279 2.47 -15.35 26.24
N HIS A 280 1.47 -15.79 26.98
CA HIS A 280 0.83 -17.10 26.83
C HIS A 280 -0.69 -16.92 26.66
N LEU A 281 -1.25 -17.50 25.61
CA LEU A 281 -2.66 -17.44 25.29
C LEU A 281 -3.40 -18.62 25.93
N LEU A 282 -4.46 -18.35 26.68
CA LEU A 282 -5.47 -19.35 27.04
C LEU A 282 -6.78 -19.05 26.31
N VAL A 283 -7.45 -20.11 25.86
CA VAL A 283 -8.69 -20.05 25.10
C VAL A 283 -9.71 -20.98 25.73
N LYS A 284 -10.89 -20.46 26.13
CA LYS A 284 -12.07 -21.29 26.41
C LYS A 284 -12.92 -21.38 25.15
N VAL A 285 -13.03 -22.59 24.59
CA VAL A 285 -13.88 -22.84 23.42
C VAL A 285 -15.33 -22.80 23.86
N LEU A 286 -16.16 -21.98 23.22
CA LEU A 286 -17.58 -21.83 23.58
C LEU A 286 -18.49 -22.57 22.59
N ALA A 287 -18.16 -22.51 21.30
CA ALA A 287 -18.84 -23.25 20.25
C ALA A 287 -17.91 -23.44 19.04
N VAL A 288 -18.01 -24.62 18.41
CA VAL A 288 -17.38 -24.92 17.13
C VAL A 288 -18.51 -24.94 16.09
N GLU A 289 -18.44 -24.06 15.10
CA GLU A 289 -19.45 -23.91 14.05
C GLU A 289 -18.83 -24.28 12.70
N PRO A 290 -19.34 -25.32 12.00
CA PRO A 290 -18.93 -25.59 10.63
C PRO A 290 -19.18 -24.37 9.75
N ALA A 291 -18.25 -24.10 8.84
CA ALA A 291 -18.44 -23.00 7.91
C ALA A 291 -19.69 -23.21 7.06
N VAL A 292 -20.52 -22.17 6.94
CA VAL A 292 -21.64 -22.11 6.00
C VAL A 292 -21.35 -20.97 5.05
N LEU A 293 -21.54 -21.19 3.74
CA LEU A 293 -21.30 -20.18 2.71
C LEU A 293 -22.39 -19.08 2.74
N ASP A 294 -22.39 -18.30 3.82
CA ASP A 294 -23.14 -17.06 3.96
C ASP A 294 -22.35 -15.87 3.40
N GLU A 295 -22.88 -14.65 3.53
CA GLU A 295 -22.24 -13.44 3.00
C GLU A 295 -20.87 -13.17 3.63
N ALA A 296 -20.72 -13.42 4.94
CA ALA A 296 -19.48 -13.15 5.65
C ALA A 296 -18.38 -14.16 5.26
N VAL A 297 -18.75 -15.43 5.14
CA VAL A 297 -17.86 -16.50 4.67
C VAL A 297 -17.55 -16.30 3.18
N ARG A 298 -18.51 -15.87 2.35
CA ARG A 298 -18.27 -15.50 0.94
C ARG A 298 -17.23 -14.39 0.83
N ASP A 299 -17.37 -13.31 1.58
CA ASP A 299 -16.38 -12.23 1.64
C ASP A 299 -14.98 -12.73 2.07
N LEU A 300 -14.92 -13.71 2.98
CA LEU A 300 -13.66 -14.33 3.38
C LEU A 300 -13.06 -15.18 2.25
N VAL A 301 -13.86 -16.03 1.61
CA VAL A 301 -13.44 -16.84 0.45
C VAL A 301 -12.94 -15.96 -0.68
N GLU A 302 -13.65 -14.88 -1.04
CA GLU A 302 -13.19 -13.94 -2.07
C GLU A 302 -11.83 -13.33 -1.73
N ARG A 303 -11.58 -13.01 -0.45
CA ARG A 303 -10.28 -12.50 0.01
C ARG A 303 -9.17 -13.56 -0.10
N ARG A 304 -9.47 -14.82 0.22
CA ARG A 304 -8.51 -15.94 0.09
C ARG A 304 -8.15 -16.19 -1.37
N ILE A 305 -9.15 -16.30 -2.25
CA ILE A 305 -8.96 -16.46 -3.70
C ILE A 305 -8.14 -15.30 -4.29
N PHE A 306 -8.41 -14.07 -3.84
CA PHE A 306 -7.67 -12.90 -4.29
C PHE A 306 -6.21 -12.91 -3.82
N GLY A 307 -5.95 -13.38 -2.59
CA GLY A 307 -4.60 -13.60 -2.08
C GLY A 307 -3.81 -14.58 -2.96
N GLU A 308 -4.39 -15.73 -3.29
CA GLU A 308 -3.78 -16.72 -4.20
C GLU A 308 -3.51 -16.14 -5.58
N TRP A 309 -4.43 -15.32 -6.10
CA TRP A 309 -4.25 -14.64 -7.38
C TRP A 309 -3.08 -13.65 -7.33
N ILE A 310 -2.94 -12.86 -6.26
CA ILE A 310 -1.79 -11.96 -6.06
C ILE A 310 -0.49 -12.77 -5.99
N GLU A 311 -0.46 -13.90 -5.29
CA GLU A 311 0.72 -14.77 -5.23
C GLU A 311 1.07 -15.33 -6.62
N GLY A 312 0.07 -15.77 -7.39
CA GLY A 312 0.26 -16.21 -8.77
C GLY A 312 0.83 -15.10 -9.68
N ARG A 313 0.31 -13.87 -9.57
CA ARG A 313 0.84 -12.69 -10.28
C ARG A 313 2.28 -12.41 -9.88
N ARG A 314 2.58 -12.43 -8.58
CA ARG A 314 3.91 -12.18 -8.05
C ARG A 314 4.94 -13.16 -8.62
N ASN A 315 4.60 -14.44 -8.73
CA ASN A 315 5.50 -15.49 -9.24
C ASN A 315 5.87 -15.31 -10.72
N THR A 316 5.12 -14.52 -11.49
CA THR A 316 5.39 -14.26 -12.91
C THR A 316 5.84 -12.83 -13.19
N ALA A 317 5.70 -11.92 -12.22
CA ALA A 317 6.07 -10.52 -12.34
C ALA A 317 7.60 -10.32 -12.28
N LYS A 318 8.12 -9.41 -13.11
CA LYS A 318 9.50 -8.92 -12.98
C LYS A 318 9.53 -7.85 -11.89
N ILE A 319 10.05 -8.19 -10.71
CA ILE A 319 10.15 -7.26 -9.58
C ILE A 319 11.59 -6.77 -9.46
N GLU A 320 11.79 -5.46 -9.60
CA GLU A 320 13.08 -4.81 -9.45
C GLU A 320 13.00 -3.79 -8.30
N TRP A 321 13.90 -3.92 -7.34
CA TRP A 321 13.99 -3.02 -6.20
C TRP A 321 15.15 -2.06 -6.41
N PHE A 322 14.85 -0.76 -6.44
CA PHE A 322 15.86 0.30 -6.63
C PHE A 322 16.50 0.76 -5.31
N TRP A 323 16.14 0.10 -4.19
CA TRP A 323 16.64 0.36 -2.84
C TRP A 323 16.66 -0.94 -2.03
N GLY A 324 17.45 -0.97 -0.95
CA GLY A 324 17.73 -2.18 -0.17
C GLY A 324 18.91 -2.98 -0.74
N VAL A 325 19.51 -3.85 0.08
CA VAL A 325 20.70 -4.62 -0.33
C VAL A 325 20.29 -5.64 -1.40
N ALA A 326 20.75 -5.45 -2.64
CA ALA A 326 20.34 -6.20 -3.85
C ALA A 326 20.43 -7.74 -3.74
N GLU A 327 21.26 -8.27 -2.83
CA GLU A 327 21.36 -9.71 -2.58
C GLU A 327 20.17 -10.29 -1.78
N ARG A 328 19.44 -9.46 -1.02
CA ARG A 328 18.32 -9.91 -0.15
C ARG A 328 16.95 -9.80 -0.82
N THR A 329 16.77 -8.87 -1.73
CA THR A 329 15.51 -8.64 -2.46
C THR A 329 15.24 -9.68 -3.57
N ALA A 330 16.28 -10.35 -4.09
CA ALA A 330 16.13 -11.46 -5.02
C ALA A 330 15.54 -12.73 -4.36
N ALA A 331 15.79 -12.96 -3.07
CA ALA A 331 15.28 -14.13 -2.34
C ALA A 331 13.76 -14.07 -2.09
N GLY A 332 13.17 -12.87 -2.00
CA GLY A 332 11.73 -12.67 -1.84
C GLY A 332 10.91 -12.79 -3.14
N ALA A 333 11.56 -12.95 -4.29
CA ALA A 333 10.92 -12.98 -5.60
C ALA A 333 10.75 -14.39 -6.21
N GLY A 334 11.18 -15.46 -5.52
CA GLY A 334 11.07 -16.80 -6.13
C GLY A 334 11.50 -18.02 -5.33
N ALA A 335 11.64 -17.95 -4.00
CA ALA A 335 11.89 -19.17 -3.21
C ALA A 335 10.55 -19.85 -2.87
N PRO A 336 10.31 -21.12 -3.29
CA PRO A 336 9.18 -21.89 -2.76
C PRO A 336 9.41 -22.05 -1.27
N ARG A 337 8.41 -21.65 -0.45
CA ARG A 337 8.41 -21.96 0.98
C ARG A 337 8.21 -23.47 1.13
N GLU A 338 9.29 -24.21 1.36
CA GLU A 338 9.18 -25.56 1.92
C GLU A 338 8.48 -25.44 3.27
N ARG A 339 7.35 -26.14 3.40
CA ARG A 339 6.60 -26.25 4.66
C ARG A 339 7.49 -26.94 5.68
N ALA A 340 7.72 -26.27 6.81
CA ALA A 340 8.20 -26.88 8.04
C ALA A 340 7.03 -27.00 9.02
#